data_AF-A0A2V5VQG2-F1
#
_entry.id   AF-A0A2V5VQG2-F1
#
_cell.length_a   1.000
_cell.length_b   1.000
_cell.length_c   1.000
_cell.angle_alpha   90.00
_cell.angle_beta   90.00
_cell.angle_gamma   90.00
#
_symmetry.space_group_name_H-M   'P 1'
#
loop_
_entity.id
_entity.type
_entity.pdbx_description
1 polymer ?
#
loop_
_entity_poly.entity_id
_entity_poly.type
_entity_poly.pdbx_seq_one_letter_code
_entity_poly.pdbx_strand_id
1 'polypeptide(L)'
;MKSAKKLFLLPGTITFICLSFAAEDKSAPKEGESPVDHLPPWVRRVTWFGERADWSHDGRRILFVEKTFGDVYEVELATGILRAMTHHYPHYGYTRALYLANGDLLLSGPDHFDPKKPGDARTQCWLFLLDKSLTRPALALGSKCSEGPAVSRKRMHIAWTHVAAEYPDEMEKGSSRMQEADIIYENGAPKLVHQSVILESKDLSFKCTMETQNFVPPDEKMLTFSAYGYQGTEVCVVDVATKRVTNLTNSPGEYDEPEGIFPDGRFTLVECDKQNKKGSSYVDLWKLRLDGGGYVERLTYFSDYPGYKSSNPVVSDDGLFMAFQMAKSKDPAGVGYGIFIYDLTMAKTYKR
;
A
#
# COMPACT_ATOMS: atom_id res chain seq x y z
N MET A 1 52.88 78.41 -7.44
CA MET A 1 53.65 77.23 -7.91
C MET A 1 53.53 76.12 -6.89
N LYS A 2 53.01 74.94 -7.31
CA LYS A 2 52.94 73.64 -6.60
C LYS A 2 51.98 73.63 -5.38
N SER A 3 51.12 72.63 -5.14
CA SER A 3 51.05 71.25 -5.62
C SER A 3 49.61 70.73 -5.57
N ALA A 4 49.14 70.14 -6.66
CA ALA A 4 47.87 69.45 -6.77
C ALA A 4 47.97 68.04 -6.14
N LYS A 5 47.05 67.68 -5.24
CA LYS A 5 46.93 66.32 -4.71
C LYS A 5 46.19 65.46 -5.75
N LYS A 6 46.90 64.50 -6.36
CA LYS A 6 46.32 63.46 -7.21
C LYS A 6 45.53 62.47 -6.36
N LEU A 7 44.24 62.34 -6.66
CA LEU A 7 43.37 61.27 -6.14
C LEU A 7 43.64 60.01 -6.98
N PHE A 8 44.22 58.98 -6.38
CA PHE A 8 44.35 57.66 -7.01
C PHE A 8 43.06 56.87 -6.74
N LEU A 9 42.25 56.68 -7.79
CA LEU A 9 41.20 55.66 -7.81
C LEU A 9 41.89 54.32 -8.14
N LEU A 10 41.91 53.37 -7.19
CA LEU A 10 42.19 51.97 -7.51
C LEU A 10 40.91 51.33 -8.10
N PRO A 11 40.99 50.54 -9.17
CA PRO A 11 39.87 49.73 -9.62
C PRO A 11 39.68 48.58 -8.63
N GLY A 12 38.59 48.63 -7.87
CA GLY A 12 38.15 47.51 -7.02
C GLY A 12 37.67 46.37 -7.90
N THR A 13 38.44 45.28 -7.92
CA THR A 13 38.07 44.01 -8.55
C THR A 13 36.85 43.46 -7.83
N ILE A 14 35.70 43.44 -8.51
CA ILE A 14 34.50 42.73 -8.01
C ILE A 14 34.76 41.24 -8.21
N THR A 15 35.18 40.56 -7.15
CA THR A 15 35.28 39.10 -7.11
C THR A 15 33.86 38.53 -7.02
N PHE A 16 33.35 38.02 -8.14
CA PHE A 16 32.20 37.12 -8.13
C PHE A 16 32.60 35.85 -7.38
N ILE A 17 32.15 35.71 -6.13
CA ILE A 17 32.20 34.42 -5.43
C ILE A 17 31.09 33.56 -6.02
N CYS A 18 31.44 32.72 -7.00
CA CYS A 18 30.61 31.58 -7.36
C CYS A 18 30.60 30.62 -6.16
N LEU A 19 29.51 30.63 -5.39
CA LEU A 19 29.18 29.56 -4.47
C LEU A 19 28.80 28.34 -5.30
N SER A 20 29.79 27.53 -5.64
CA SER A 20 29.59 26.18 -6.15
C SER A 20 28.93 25.36 -5.04
N PHE A 21 27.63 25.08 -5.17
CA PHE A 21 27.02 24.01 -4.40
C PHE A 21 27.67 22.71 -4.86
N ALA A 22 28.64 22.22 -4.09
CA ALA A 22 29.12 20.85 -4.24
C ALA A 22 27.92 19.94 -3.98
N ALA A 23 27.50 19.19 -5.01
CA ALA A 23 26.62 18.07 -4.81
C ALA A 23 27.33 17.12 -3.83
N GLU A 24 26.75 16.92 -2.65
CA GLU A 24 27.20 15.86 -1.75
C GLU A 24 27.13 14.55 -2.51
N ASP A 25 28.30 13.96 -2.75
CA ASP A 25 28.46 12.62 -3.27
C ASP A 25 27.91 11.67 -2.19
N LYS A 26 26.61 11.32 -2.28
CA LYS A 26 25.97 10.43 -1.32
C LYS A 26 26.63 9.05 -1.44
N SER A 27 27.61 8.77 -0.59
CA SER A 27 28.18 7.45 -0.44
C SER A 27 27.06 6.44 -0.20
N ALA A 28 27.13 5.27 -0.84
CA ALA A 28 26.15 4.20 -0.62
C ALA A 28 25.99 3.91 0.88
N PRO A 29 24.75 3.71 1.38
CA PRO A 29 24.53 3.42 2.79
C PRO A 29 25.34 2.22 3.25
N LYS A 30 25.96 2.33 4.43
CA LYS A 30 26.77 1.25 5.00
C LYS A 30 25.90 0.22 5.73
N GLU A 31 26.46 -0.98 5.89
CA GLU A 31 25.84 -2.00 6.73
C GLU A 31 25.69 -1.48 8.17
N GLY A 32 24.47 -1.56 8.70
CA GLY A 32 24.12 -1.03 10.03
C GLY A 32 23.45 0.35 10.02
N GLU A 33 23.47 1.10 8.92
CA GLU A 33 22.69 2.34 8.77
C GLU A 33 21.20 2.02 8.56
N SER A 34 20.31 2.83 9.15
CA SER A 34 18.85 2.69 8.99
C SER A 34 18.30 3.79 8.08
N PRO A 35 17.36 3.49 7.16
CA PRO A 35 16.70 4.53 6.36
C PRO A 35 15.98 5.58 7.21
N VAL A 36 15.58 5.22 8.43
CA VAL A 36 14.86 6.12 9.37
C VAL A 36 15.75 7.28 9.85
N ASP A 37 17.07 7.09 9.87
CA ASP A 37 18.03 8.14 10.27
C ASP A 37 18.30 9.14 9.13
N HIS A 38 17.75 8.88 7.93
CA HIS A 38 18.03 9.62 6.70
C HIS A 38 16.74 9.96 5.92
N LEU A 39 15.61 10.09 6.62
CA LEU A 39 14.34 10.44 5.99
C LEU A 39 14.43 11.82 5.31
N PRO A 40 13.94 11.96 4.07
CA PRO A 40 13.83 13.27 3.46
C PRO A 40 12.79 14.13 4.21
N PRO A 41 12.83 15.46 4.09
CA PRO A 41 11.98 16.35 4.87
C PRO A 41 10.47 16.20 4.59
N TRP A 42 10.09 15.54 3.49
CA TRP A 42 8.70 15.22 3.15
C TRP A 42 8.23 13.85 3.66
N VAL A 43 9.06 13.12 4.42
CA VAL A 43 8.68 11.85 5.05
C VAL A 43 8.83 11.97 6.56
N ARG A 44 7.78 11.56 7.30
CA ARG A 44 7.80 11.48 8.76
C ARG A 44 7.26 10.16 9.26
N ARG A 45 7.82 9.67 10.37
CA ARG A 45 7.26 8.53 11.10
C ARG A 45 6.06 8.97 11.95
N VAL A 46 5.03 8.14 12.03
CA VAL A 46 3.82 8.37 12.84
C VAL A 46 3.71 7.35 13.97
N THR A 47 4.04 6.08 13.70
CA THR A 47 4.00 5.02 14.71
C THR A 47 5.31 4.24 14.75
N TRP A 48 5.60 3.62 15.90
CA TRP A 48 6.82 2.81 16.10
C TRP A 48 6.60 1.30 15.91
N PHE A 49 5.36 0.91 15.66
CA PHE A 49 4.91 -0.43 15.38
C PHE A 49 3.72 -0.36 14.41
N GLY A 50 3.35 -1.50 13.84
CA GLY A 50 2.20 -1.60 12.96
C GLY A 50 2.56 -1.78 11.49
N GLU A 51 1.55 -2.24 10.75
CA GLU A 51 1.61 -2.62 9.35
C GLU A 51 0.25 -2.43 8.66
N ARG A 52 0.27 -2.38 7.32
CA ARG A 52 -0.89 -2.35 6.43
C ARG A 52 -1.89 -1.24 6.78
N ALA A 53 -1.43 0.00 6.57
CA ALA A 53 -2.21 1.19 6.85
C ALA A 53 -3.41 1.33 5.90
N ASP A 54 -4.45 2.03 6.37
CA ASP A 54 -5.51 2.61 5.54
C ASP A 54 -5.88 4.02 6.02
N TRP A 55 -6.35 4.86 5.09
CA TRP A 55 -6.70 6.25 5.36
C TRP A 55 -8.18 6.39 5.72
N SER A 56 -8.46 7.12 6.79
CA SER A 56 -9.81 7.63 7.03
C SER A 56 -10.23 8.57 5.89
N HIS A 57 -11.52 8.57 5.55
CA HIS A 57 -12.05 9.40 4.45
C HIS A 57 -11.82 10.91 4.61
N ASP A 58 -11.66 11.39 5.84
CA ASP A 58 -11.35 12.78 6.14
C ASP A 58 -9.84 13.11 6.14
N GLY A 59 -8.98 12.11 5.89
CA GLY A 59 -7.52 12.26 5.88
C GLY A 59 -6.90 12.56 7.25
N ARG A 60 -7.65 12.42 8.34
CA ARG A 60 -7.18 12.81 9.69
C ARG A 60 -6.56 11.66 10.46
N ARG A 61 -6.86 10.43 10.08
CA ARG A 61 -6.54 9.22 10.84
C ARG A 61 -5.99 8.13 9.93
N ILE A 62 -5.09 7.33 10.51
CA ILE A 62 -4.58 6.13 9.87
C ILE A 62 -5.04 4.92 10.68
N LEU A 63 -5.75 4.02 10.03
CA LEU A 63 -6.04 2.67 10.53
C LEU A 63 -4.83 1.79 10.21
N PHE A 64 -4.47 0.87 11.10
CA PHE A 64 -3.38 -0.09 10.85
C PHE A 64 -3.53 -1.31 11.75
N VAL A 65 -2.85 -2.40 11.40
CA VAL A 65 -2.79 -3.61 12.22
C VAL A 65 -1.48 -3.59 13.02
N GLU A 66 -1.50 -3.98 14.30
CA GLU A 66 -0.31 -4.01 15.16
C GLU A 66 0.84 -4.85 14.59
N LYS A 67 0.48 -6.04 14.10
CA LYS A 67 1.30 -7.06 13.45
C LYS A 67 0.34 -8.07 12.79
N THR A 68 0.86 -9.00 11.99
CA THR A 68 0.01 -10.05 11.41
C THR A 68 -0.61 -10.89 12.54
N PHE A 69 -1.94 -10.99 12.55
CA PHE A 69 -2.75 -11.56 13.63
C PHE A 69 -2.72 -10.75 14.95
N GLY A 70 -2.52 -9.43 14.85
CA GLY A 70 -2.60 -8.50 15.96
C GLY A 70 -3.94 -7.77 16.03
N ASP A 71 -4.01 -6.84 16.99
CA ASP A 71 -5.11 -5.88 17.12
C ASP A 71 -5.09 -4.82 16.01
N VAL A 72 -6.24 -4.18 15.80
CA VAL A 72 -6.37 -3.03 14.91
C VAL A 72 -6.34 -1.74 15.73
N TYR A 73 -5.58 -0.76 15.24
CA TYR A 73 -5.43 0.54 15.85
C TYR A 73 -5.75 1.65 14.85
N GLU A 74 -6.15 2.80 15.38
CA GLU A 74 -6.26 4.06 14.66
C GLU A 74 -5.32 5.08 15.33
N VAL A 75 -4.57 5.86 14.54
CA VAL A 75 -3.80 7.01 15.03
C VAL A 75 -4.37 8.31 14.47
N GLU A 76 -4.64 9.28 15.33
CA GLU A 76 -4.99 10.65 14.91
C GLU A 76 -3.72 11.43 14.54
N LEU A 77 -3.62 11.88 13.30
CA LEU A 77 -2.39 12.48 12.77
C LEU A 77 -2.02 13.82 13.42
N ALA A 78 -3.00 14.56 13.92
CA ALA A 78 -2.79 15.87 14.54
C ALA A 78 -2.21 15.75 15.95
N THR A 79 -2.60 14.72 16.71
CA THR A 79 -2.26 14.57 18.13
C THR A 79 -1.29 13.43 18.39
N GLY A 80 -1.21 12.45 17.49
CA GLY A 80 -0.48 11.20 17.69
C GLY A 80 -1.18 10.22 18.64
N ILE A 81 -2.41 10.51 19.06
CA ILE A 81 -3.15 9.63 19.98
C ILE A 81 -3.56 8.35 19.25
N LEU A 82 -3.28 7.22 19.90
CA LEU A 82 -3.68 5.89 19.46
C LEU A 82 -5.01 5.48 20.10
N ARG A 83 -5.90 4.92 19.29
CA ARG A 83 -7.13 4.28 19.70
C ARG A 83 -7.10 2.81 19.29
N ALA A 84 -7.31 1.92 20.26
CA ALA A 84 -7.53 0.51 19.95
C ALA A 84 -8.93 0.31 19.40
N MET A 85 -9.02 -0.35 18.24
CA MET A 85 -10.29 -0.56 17.54
C MET A 85 -10.92 -1.90 17.90
N THR A 86 -10.14 -2.86 18.40
CA THR A 86 -10.59 -4.25 18.59
C THR A 86 -10.45 -4.79 20.02
N HIS A 87 -9.96 -4.00 20.97
CA HIS A 87 -9.76 -4.45 22.37
C HIS A 87 -11.03 -4.81 23.13
N HIS A 88 -12.21 -4.38 22.65
CA HIS A 88 -13.48 -4.57 23.35
C HIS A 88 -14.10 -5.97 23.14
N TYR A 89 -13.46 -6.87 22.39
CA TYR A 89 -13.91 -8.24 22.20
C TYR A 89 -12.76 -9.23 21.92
N PRO A 90 -12.90 -10.53 22.27
CA PRO A 90 -11.91 -11.55 21.93
C PRO A 90 -11.88 -11.87 20.42
N HIS A 91 -10.68 -12.07 19.86
CA HIS A 91 -10.47 -12.50 18.48
C HIS A 91 -9.09 -13.15 18.28
N TYR A 92 -8.87 -13.80 17.15
CA TYR A 92 -7.57 -14.38 16.77
C TYR A 92 -6.62 -13.38 16.08
N GLY A 93 -7.04 -12.13 15.96
CA GLY A 93 -6.29 -11.06 15.33
C GLY A 93 -6.57 -10.94 13.84
N TYR A 94 -6.02 -9.91 13.22
CA TYR A 94 -6.33 -9.56 11.83
C TYR A 94 -5.07 -9.48 10.97
N THR A 95 -5.23 -9.67 9.67
CA THR A 95 -4.19 -9.51 8.65
C THR A 95 -4.37 -8.20 7.89
N ARG A 96 -5.60 -7.70 7.72
CA ARG A 96 -5.93 -6.43 7.05
C ARG A 96 -7.11 -5.75 7.76
N ALA A 97 -7.11 -4.42 7.75
CA ALA A 97 -8.23 -3.60 8.19
C ALA A 97 -8.38 -2.42 7.22
N LEU A 98 -9.59 -2.19 6.71
CA LEU A 98 -9.88 -1.15 5.70
C LEU A 98 -11.16 -0.41 6.06
N TYR A 99 -11.23 0.89 5.80
CA TYR A 99 -12.47 1.66 5.92
C TYR A 99 -13.44 1.34 4.79
N LEU A 100 -14.68 1.04 5.17
CA LEU A 100 -15.84 1.01 4.28
C LEU A 100 -16.39 2.44 4.10
N ALA A 101 -17.12 2.66 3.00
CA ALA A 101 -17.66 3.99 2.65
C ALA A 101 -18.56 4.64 3.73
N ASN A 102 -19.13 3.86 4.65
CA ASN A 102 -19.94 4.38 5.76
C ASN A 102 -19.14 4.63 7.06
N GLY A 103 -17.84 4.37 7.04
CA GLY A 103 -16.90 4.49 8.16
C GLY A 103 -16.77 3.24 9.04
N ASP A 104 -17.51 2.17 8.76
CA ASP A 104 -17.26 0.86 9.37
C ASP A 104 -15.96 0.25 8.83
N LEU A 105 -15.48 -0.83 9.45
CA LEU A 105 -14.25 -1.48 9.06
C LEU A 105 -14.52 -2.85 8.43
N LEU A 106 -13.93 -3.09 7.26
CA LEU A 106 -13.73 -4.44 6.73
C LEU A 106 -12.45 -5.00 7.34
N LEU A 107 -12.53 -6.18 7.94
CA LEU A 107 -11.41 -6.88 8.55
C LEU A 107 -11.19 -8.21 7.82
N SER A 108 -9.94 -8.60 7.65
CA SER A 108 -9.54 -9.95 7.22
C SER A 108 -8.74 -10.61 8.34
N GLY A 109 -9.06 -11.85 8.70
CA GLY A 109 -8.36 -12.58 9.75
C GLY A 109 -8.83 -14.02 9.90
N PRO A 110 -8.10 -14.88 10.62
CA PRO A 110 -8.48 -16.28 10.75
C PRO A 110 -9.66 -16.49 11.71
N ASP A 111 -10.40 -17.57 11.52
CA ASP A 111 -11.36 -18.10 12.50
C ASP A 111 -10.73 -19.12 13.47
N HIS A 112 -9.46 -19.49 13.23
CA HIS A 112 -8.66 -20.35 14.08
C HIS A 112 -7.15 -20.02 13.95
N PHE A 113 -6.41 -20.04 15.06
CA PHE A 113 -4.97 -19.76 15.06
C PHE A 113 -4.16 -20.78 15.86
N ASP A 114 -3.30 -21.52 15.17
CA ASP A 114 -2.24 -22.32 15.79
C ASP A 114 -0.90 -21.57 15.71
N PRO A 115 -0.33 -21.11 16.83
CA PRO A 115 0.94 -20.39 16.83
C PRO A 115 2.12 -21.23 16.31
N LYS A 116 2.00 -22.56 16.22
CA LYS A 116 3.02 -23.43 15.61
C LYS A 116 2.92 -23.50 14.09
N LYS A 117 1.78 -23.10 13.51
CA LYS A 117 1.50 -23.12 12.07
C LYS A 117 0.82 -21.82 11.59
N PRO A 118 1.45 -20.65 11.79
CA PRO A 118 0.83 -19.37 11.44
C PRO A 118 0.56 -19.22 9.92
N GLY A 119 1.28 -19.97 9.07
CA GLY A 119 1.03 -20.00 7.63
C GLY A 119 -0.33 -20.60 7.25
N ASP A 120 -0.81 -21.58 8.01
CA ASP A 120 -2.13 -22.19 7.79
C ASP A 120 -3.22 -21.13 8.05
N ALA A 121 -3.11 -20.39 9.16
CA ALA A 121 -4.03 -19.31 9.48
C ALA A 121 -4.00 -18.17 8.46
N ARG A 122 -2.80 -17.81 7.93
CA ARG A 122 -2.68 -16.75 6.91
C ARG A 122 -3.44 -17.11 5.63
N THR A 123 -3.42 -18.39 5.26
CA THR A 123 -4.11 -18.91 4.08
C THR A 123 -5.63 -19.03 4.29
N GLN A 124 -6.10 -19.08 5.54
CA GLN A 124 -7.51 -19.33 5.88
C GLN A 124 -8.15 -18.11 6.55
N CYS A 125 -7.94 -16.92 5.96
CA CYS A 125 -8.54 -15.70 6.46
C CYS A 125 -9.99 -15.54 5.96
N TRP A 126 -10.84 -15.01 6.84
CA TRP A 126 -12.24 -14.69 6.63
C TRP A 126 -12.47 -13.20 6.68
N LEU A 127 -13.48 -12.74 5.94
CA LEU A 127 -13.96 -11.37 5.99
C LEU A 127 -14.91 -11.17 7.17
N PHE A 128 -14.69 -10.10 7.91
CA PHE A 128 -15.55 -9.62 8.99
C PHE A 128 -15.85 -8.13 8.83
N LEU A 129 -16.94 -7.68 9.44
CA LEU A 129 -17.31 -6.28 9.51
C LEU A 129 -17.37 -5.83 10.97
N LEU A 130 -16.62 -4.79 11.30
CA LEU A 130 -16.66 -4.11 12.59
C LEU A 130 -17.35 -2.74 12.46
N ASP A 131 -18.47 -2.59 13.17
CA ASP A 131 -19.24 -1.35 13.22
C ASP A 131 -18.45 -0.22 13.91
N LYS A 132 -18.44 0.97 13.32
CA LYS A 132 -17.64 2.12 13.77
C LYS A 132 -17.95 2.63 15.17
N SER A 133 -19.08 2.25 15.77
CA SER A 133 -19.38 2.60 17.17
C SER A 133 -18.50 1.84 18.15
N LEU A 134 -17.91 0.72 17.73
CA LEU A 134 -17.11 -0.18 18.56
C LEU A 134 -17.86 -0.69 19.80
N THR A 135 -19.18 -0.81 19.71
CA THR A 135 -20.02 -1.28 20.82
C THR A 135 -20.26 -2.79 20.79
N ARG A 136 -19.93 -3.44 19.67
CA ARG A 136 -20.17 -4.87 19.42
C ARG A 136 -18.94 -5.52 18.77
N PRO A 137 -18.76 -6.85 18.92
CA PRO A 137 -17.74 -7.59 18.18
C PRO A 137 -17.94 -7.50 16.67
N ALA A 138 -16.88 -7.75 15.91
CA ALA A 138 -16.97 -7.89 14.45
C ALA A 138 -17.84 -9.09 14.07
N LEU A 139 -18.60 -8.95 12.97
CA LEU A 139 -19.52 -9.96 12.46
C LEU A 139 -18.99 -10.55 11.15
N ALA A 140 -19.05 -11.88 11.00
CA ALA A 140 -18.56 -12.55 9.79
C ALA A 140 -19.40 -12.19 8.55
N LEU A 141 -18.74 -12.01 7.41
CA LEU A 141 -19.37 -11.81 6.11
C LEU A 141 -19.60 -13.12 5.33
N GLY A 142 -19.08 -14.24 5.85
CA GLY A 142 -19.34 -15.57 5.29
C GLY A 142 -18.50 -15.96 4.08
N SER A 143 -17.42 -15.23 3.79
CA SER A 143 -16.48 -15.55 2.72
C SER A 143 -15.03 -15.49 3.22
N LYS A 144 -14.18 -16.38 2.71
CA LYS A 144 -12.72 -16.26 2.87
C LYS A 144 -12.17 -15.17 1.94
N CYS A 145 -10.94 -14.75 2.20
CA CYS A 145 -10.23 -13.77 1.41
C CYS A 145 -8.72 -13.99 1.53
N SER A 146 -8.07 -14.11 0.38
CA SER A 146 -6.61 -14.14 0.28
C SER A 146 -6.05 -12.72 0.36
N GLU A 147 -5.22 -12.47 1.38
CA GLU A 147 -4.39 -11.28 1.56
C GLU A 147 -5.14 -9.91 1.48
N GLY A 148 -5.20 -9.27 0.31
CA GLY A 148 -5.80 -7.95 0.09
C GLY A 148 -7.21 -7.96 -0.54
N PRO A 149 -8.28 -7.68 0.22
CA PRO A 149 -9.55 -7.27 -0.38
C PRO A 149 -9.47 -5.82 -0.89
N ALA A 150 -10.18 -5.53 -1.97
CA ALA A 150 -10.41 -4.18 -2.48
C ALA A 150 -11.73 -3.61 -1.95
N VAL A 151 -11.72 -2.38 -1.45
CA VAL A 151 -12.91 -1.67 -0.95
C VAL A 151 -13.23 -0.46 -1.81
N SER A 152 -14.49 -0.29 -2.19
CA SER A 152 -14.97 0.95 -2.79
C SER A 152 -14.93 2.09 -1.76
N ARG A 153 -14.36 3.24 -2.14
CA ARG A 153 -14.35 4.43 -1.27
C ARG A 153 -15.69 5.17 -1.27
N LYS A 154 -16.64 4.78 -2.14
CA LYS A 154 -17.90 5.51 -2.39
C LYS A 154 -19.15 4.69 -2.13
N ARG A 155 -19.04 3.36 -2.16
CA ARG A 155 -20.17 2.43 -2.06
C ARG A 155 -19.87 1.37 -1.02
N MET A 156 -20.91 0.77 -0.46
CA MET A 156 -20.78 -0.43 0.37
C MET A 156 -20.55 -1.64 -0.53
N HIS A 157 -19.38 -1.70 -1.15
CA HIS A 157 -19.04 -2.64 -2.20
C HIS A 157 -17.57 -3.05 -2.10
N ILE A 158 -17.30 -4.35 -2.25
CA ILE A 158 -15.97 -4.92 -2.10
C ILE A 158 -15.68 -5.92 -3.22
N ALA A 159 -14.40 -6.09 -3.55
CA ALA A 159 -13.89 -7.20 -4.33
C ALA A 159 -12.79 -7.94 -3.55
N TRP A 160 -12.64 -9.24 -3.78
CA TRP A 160 -11.62 -10.04 -3.11
C TRP A 160 -11.24 -11.26 -3.95
N THR A 161 -10.12 -11.88 -3.62
CA THR A 161 -9.68 -13.12 -4.26
C THR A 161 -9.89 -14.32 -3.34
N HIS A 162 -10.38 -15.41 -3.93
CA HIS A 162 -10.21 -16.76 -3.40
C HIS A 162 -9.01 -17.45 -4.04
N VAL A 163 -8.25 -18.21 -3.26
CA VAL A 163 -7.20 -19.12 -3.75
C VAL A 163 -7.57 -20.58 -3.51
N ALA A 164 -7.09 -21.50 -4.34
CA ALA A 164 -7.49 -22.90 -4.26
C ALA A 164 -7.24 -23.58 -2.91
N ALA A 165 -6.26 -23.10 -2.11
CA ALA A 165 -6.00 -23.63 -0.77
C ALA A 165 -7.13 -23.31 0.24
N GLU A 166 -7.94 -22.30 -0.01
CA GLU A 166 -9.10 -21.93 0.82
C GLU A 166 -10.32 -22.82 0.55
N TYR A 167 -10.44 -23.30 -0.69
CA TYR A 167 -11.56 -24.08 -1.21
C TYR A 167 -11.09 -25.25 -2.10
N PRO A 168 -10.32 -26.21 -1.55
CA PRO A 168 -9.70 -27.28 -2.34
C PRO A 168 -10.70 -28.24 -3.01
N ASP A 169 -11.92 -28.32 -2.48
CA ASP A 169 -13.00 -29.15 -3.04
C ASP A 169 -13.76 -28.45 -4.18
N GLU A 170 -13.60 -27.14 -4.33
CA GLU A 170 -14.29 -26.31 -5.34
C GLU A 170 -13.36 -25.79 -6.44
N MET A 171 -12.07 -25.63 -6.14
CA MET A 171 -11.11 -24.91 -6.98
C MET A 171 -9.93 -25.80 -7.37
N GLU A 172 -9.52 -25.74 -8.64
CA GLU A 172 -8.35 -26.46 -9.13
C GLU A 172 -7.08 -25.99 -8.41
N LYS A 173 -6.18 -26.92 -8.04
CA LYS A 173 -4.93 -26.59 -7.35
C LYS A 173 -4.13 -25.53 -8.11
N GLY A 174 -3.77 -24.45 -7.40
CA GLY A 174 -3.01 -23.33 -7.97
C GLY A 174 -3.86 -22.33 -8.75
N SER A 175 -5.18 -22.48 -8.78
CA SER A 175 -6.09 -21.48 -9.34
C SER A 175 -6.46 -20.41 -8.30
N SER A 176 -6.95 -19.28 -8.83
CA SER A 176 -7.52 -18.18 -8.05
C SER A 176 -8.74 -17.61 -8.76
N ARG A 177 -9.64 -17.00 -7.99
CA ARG A 177 -10.90 -16.42 -8.48
C ARG A 177 -11.14 -15.07 -7.81
N MET A 178 -11.20 -14.01 -8.60
CA MET A 178 -11.60 -12.67 -8.17
C MET A 178 -13.13 -12.56 -8.26
N GLN A 179 -13.72 -11.97 -7.23
CA GLN A 179 -15.17 -11.80 -7.11
C GLN A 179 -15.49 -10.48 -6.41
N GLU A 180 -16.73 -10.02 -6.56
CA GLU A 180 -17.26 -8.80 -5.95
C GLU A 180 -18.63 -9.02 -5.36
N ALA A 181 -19.02 -8.14 -4.42
CA ALA A 181 -20.36 -8.11 -3.85
C ALA A 181 -20.65 -6.74 -3.20
N ASP A 182 -21.94 -6.43 -3.08
CA ASP A 182 -22.41 -5.37 -2.21
C ASP A 182 -22.52 -5.87 -0.76
N ILE A 183 -22.34 -4.96 0.19
CA ILE A 183 -22.59 -5.20 1.61
C ILE A 183 -23.89 -4.50 2.00
N ILE A 184 -24.83 -5.27 2.56
CA ILE A 184 -26.04 -4.73 3.20
C ILE A 184 -26.12 -5.14 4.66
N TYR A 185 -26.95 -4.43 5.43
CA TYR A 185 -27.33 -4.82 6.78
C TYR A 185 -28.76 -5.33 6.78
N GLU A 186 -28.96 -6.58 7.20
CA GLU A 186 -30.28 -7.16 7.43
C GLU A 186 -30.43 -7.48 8.91
N ASN A 187 -31.42 -6.86 9.57
CA ASN A 187 -31.64 -6.99 11.02
C ASN A 187 -30.37 -6.72 11.87
N GLY A 188 -29.52 -5.79 11.41
CA GLY A 188 -28.28 -5.42 12.08
C GLY A 188 -27.10 -6.36 11.87
N ALA A 189 -27.25 -7.42 11.06
CA ALA A 189 -26.17 -8.30 10.64
C ALA A 189 -25.74 -8.00 9.20
N PRO A 190 -24.43 -7.92 8.91
CA PRO A 190 -23.94 -7.64 7.57
C PRO A 190 -24.06 -8.89 6.68
N LYS A 191 -24.31 -8.67 5.39
CA LYS A 191 -24.41 -9.73 4.38
C LYS A 191 -23.82 -9.29 3.05
N LEU A 192 -23.21 -10.23 2.35
CA LEU A 192 -22.85 -10.09 0.95
C LEU A 192 -24.09 -10.35 0.08
N VAL A 193 -24.39 -9.44 -0.83
CA VAL A 193 -25.46 -9.58 -1.83
C VAL A 193 -24.95 -9.23 -3.22
N HIS A 194 -25.68 -9.68 -4.25
CA HIS A 194 -25.26 -9.54 -5.66
C HIS A 194 -23.84 -10.07 -5.93
N GLN A 195 -23.42 -11.10 -5.20
CA GLN A 195 -22.08 -11.66 -5.34
C GLN A 195 -21.89 -12.22 -6.75
N SER A 196 -20.79 -11.85 -7.40
CA SER A 196 -20.49 -12.23 -8.77
C SER A 196 -18.99 -12.51 -8.98
N VAL A 197 -18.68 -13.40 -9.92
CA VAL A 197 -17.30 -13.72 -10.30
C VAL A 197 -16.83 -12.75 -11.38
N ILE A 198 -15.76 -12.01 -11.09
CA ILE A 198 -15.10 -11.11 -12.02
C ILE A 198 -14.28 -11.93 -13.01
N LEU A 199 -13.32 -12.70 -12.49
CA LEU A 199 -12.30 -13.40 -13.29
C LEU A 199 -11.78 -14.64 -12.55
N GLU A 200 -11.52 -15.71 -13.29
CA GLU A 200 -10.78 -16.89 -12.81
C GLU A 200 -9.42 -16.98 -13.51
N SER A 201 -8.36 -17.36 -12.78
CA SER A 201 -7.01 -17.36 -13.37
C SER A 201 -6.83 -18.38 -14.49
N LYS A 202 -7.71 -19.38 -14.59
CA LYS A 202 -7.74 -20.34 -15.70
C LYS A 202 -8.19 -19.72 -17.04
N ASP A 203 -8.90 -18.58 -16.98
CA ASP A 203 -9.41 -17.88 -18.16
C ASP A 203 -8.39 -16.86 -18.71
N LEU A 204 -7.27 -16.66 -18.00
CA LEU A 204 -6.17 -15.81 -18.46
C LEU A 204 -5.34 -16.52 -19.53
N SER A 205 -4.78 -15.72 -20.45
CA SER A 205 -3.82 -16.22 -21.46
C SER A 205 -2.45 -16.57 -20.87
N PHE A 206 -2.27 -16.44 -19.56
CA PHE A 206 -1.06 -16.75 -18.82
C PHE A 206 -1.39 -17.29 -17.43
N LYS A 207 -0.47 -18.06 -16.85
CA LYS A 207 -0.65 -18.64 -15.51
C LYS A 207 -0.20 -17.65 -14.45
N CYS A 208 -1.05 -17.40 -13.46
CA CYS A 208 -0.72 -16.66 -12.25
C CYS A 208 -1.67 -17.02 -11.09
N THR A 209 -1.29 -16.64 -9.88
CA THR A 209 -2.23 -16.43 -8.78
C THR A 209 -2.59 -14.95 -8.75
N MET A 210 -3.88 -14.62 -8.73
CA MET A 210 -4.36 -13.24 -8.70
C MET A 210 -4.54 -12.76 -7.27
N GLU A 211 -4.30 -11.49 -7.02
CA GLU A 211 -4.70 -10.80 -5.78
C GLU A 211 -5.33 -9.45 -6.12
N THR A 212 -6.59 -9.25 -5.75
CA THR A 212 -7.30 -7.97 -5.89
C THR A 212 -6.63 -6.87 -5.08
N GLN A 213 -6.64 -5.62 -5.56
CA GLN A 213 -6.01 -4.51 -4.83
C GLN A 213 -6.94 -3.30 -4.69
N ASN A 214 -7.22 -2.53 -5.76
CA ASN A 214 -8.17 -1.40 -5.66
C ASN A 214 -9.07 -1.27 -6.88
N PHE A 215 -10.30 -0.82 -6.65
CA PHE A 215 -11.13 -0.26 -7.71
C PHE A 215 -10.50 1.04 -8.22
N VAL A 216 -10.49 1.23 -9.55
CA VAL A 216 -9.96 2.43 -10.19
C VAL A 216 -11.01 3.54 -10.15
N PRO A 217 -10.79 4.63 -9.40
CA PRO A 217 -11.71 5.77 -9.39
C PRO A 217 -11.66 6.54 -10.73
N PRO A 218 -12.64 7.41 -11.01
CA PRO A 218 -13.76 7.76 -10.16
C PRO A 218 -15.00 6.86 -10.34
N ASP A 219 -15.08 6.08 -11.41
CA ASP A 219 -16.28 5.29 -11.75
C ASP A 219 -16.21 3.82 -11.33
N GLU A 220 -15.04 3.35 -10.87
CA GLU A 220 -14.84 2.01 -10.28
C GLU A 220 -15.25 0.87 -11.22
N LYS A 221 -15.09 1.07 -12.54
CA LYS A 221 -15.35 0.02 -13.56
C LYS A 221 -14.15 -0.91 -13.77
N MET A 222 -12.98 -0.49 -13.33
CA MET A 222 -11.76 -1.26 -13.44
C MET A 222 -11.28 -1.64 -12.04
N LEU A 223 -10.58 -2.77 -11.93
CA LEU A 223 -10.01 -3.28 -10.69
C LEU A 223 -8.55 -3.67 -10.93
N THR A 224 -7.62 -3.16 -10.12
CA THR A 224 -6.22 -3.56 -10.16
C THR A 224 -6.03 -4.89 -9.44
N PHE A 225 -5.09 -5.70 -9.94
CA PHE A 225 -4.69 -6.93 -9.29
C PHE A 225 -3.21 -7.28 -9.57
N SER A 226 -2.60 -7.99 -8.63
CA SER A 226 -1.27 -8.60 -8.79
C SER A 226 -1.40 -9.92 -9.54
N ALA A 227 -0.59 -10.13 -10.57
CA ALA A 227 -0.49 -11.42 -11.27
C ALA A 227 0.78 -12.19 -10.84
N TYR A 228 0.73 -12.82 -9.66
CA TYR A 228 1.89 -13.51 -9.10
C TYR A 228 2.35 -14.70 -9.93
N GLY A 229 3.67 -14.78 -10.15
CA GLY A 229 4.32 -15.86 -10.88
C GLY A 229 4.30 -15.70 -12.40
N TYR A 230 3.62 -14.69 -12.94
CA TYR A 230 3.73 -14.32 -14.34
C TYR A 230 4.84 -13.29 -14.54
N GLN A 231 5.86 -13.63 -15.33
CA GLN A 231 7.01 -12.77 -15.63
C GLN A 231 7.79 -12.26 -14.38
N GLY A 232 7.59 -12.88 -13.21
CA GLY A 232 7.93 -12.29 -11.93
C GLY A 232 6.63 -11.98 -11.20
N THR A 233 6.22 -10.73 -11.16
CA THR A 233 4.87 -10.30 -10.78
C THR A 233 4.50 -9.05 -11.55
N GLU A 234 3.29 -9.00 -12.09
CA GLU A 234 2.84 -7.92 -12.97
C GLU A 234 1.63 -7.19 -12.37
N VAL A 235 1.58 -5.87 -12.55
CA VAL A 235 0.40 -5.06 -12.27
C VAL A 235 -0.57 -5.22 -13.43
N CYS A 236 -1.71 -5.82 -13.17
CA CYS A 236 -2.78 -5.94 -14.15
C CYS A 236 -4.01 -5.14 -13.73
N VAL A 237 -4.85 -4.84 -14.71
CA VAL A 237 -6.18 -4.25 -14.49
C VAL A 237 -7.22 -5.04 -15.27
N VAL A 238 -8.37 -5.29 -14.66
CA VAL A 238 -9.53 -5.92 -15.29
C VAL A 238 -10.69 -4.93 -15.37
N ASP A 239 -11.34 -4.87 -16.54
CA ASP A 239 -12.65 -4.23 -16.67
C ASP A 239 -13.70 -5.19 -16.10
N VAL A 240 -14.38 -4.79 -15.03
CA VAL A 240 -15.25 -5.66 -14.24
C VAL A 240 -16.45 -6.16 -15.07
N ALA A 241 -16.97 -5.33 -15.97
CA ALA A 241 -18.12 -5.68 -16.79
C ALA A 241 -17.77 -6.55 -18.00
N THR A 242 -16.68 -6.21 -18.70
CA THR A 242 -16.28 -6.90 -19.94
C THR A 242 -15.30 -8.04 -19.71
N LYS A 243 -14.75 -8.15 -18.49
CA LYS A 243 -13.72 -9.13 -18.09
C LYS A 243 -12.40 -9.00 -18.86
N ARG A 244 -12.20 -7.90 -19.58
CA ARG A 244 -10.99 -7.66 -20.35
C ARG A 244 -9.85 -7.31 -19.42
N VAL A 245 -8.76 -8.07 -19.50
CA VAL A 245 -7.54 -7.86 -18.72
C VAL A 245 -6.50 -7.11 -19.54
N THR A 246 -5.81 -6.16 -18.91
CA THR A 246 -4.64 -5.46 -19.46
C THR A 246 -3.48 -5.59 -18.48
N ASN A 247 -2.34 -6.08 -18.95
CA ASN A 247 -1.08 -6.00 -18.19
C ASN A 247 -0.50 -4.59 -18.36
N LEU A 248 -0.30 -3.86 -17.26
CA LEU A 248 0.15 -2.46 -17.27
C LEU A 248 1.67 -2.32 -17.21
N THR A 249 2.38 -3.27 -16.61
CA THR A 249 3.83 -3.18 -16.37
C THR A 249 4.63 -3.83 -17.48
N ASN A 250 4.21 -5.00 -17.96
CA ASN A 250 4.91 -5.86 -18.91
C ASN A 250 6.44 -5.84 -18.72
N SER A 251 6.88 -6.20 -17.52
CA SER A 251 8.23 -5.98 -17.01
C SER A 251 8.88 -7.32 -16.58
N PRO A 252 9.35 -8.15 -17.54
CA PRO A 252 9.95 -9.44 -17.24
C PRO A 252 11.12 -9.36 -16.26
N GLY A 253 11.06 -10.19 -15.22
CA GLY A 253 12.07 -10.29 -14.18
C GLY A 253 11.96 -9.22 -13.10
N GLU A 254 10.88 -8.42 -13.11
CA GLU A 254 10.54 -7.46 -12.06
C GLU A 254 9.45 -8.05 -11.15
N TYR A 255 9.41 -7.57 -9.92
CA TYR A 255 8.29 -7.74 -9.01
C TYR A 255 7.51 -6.43 -8.99
N ASP A 256 6.31 -6.41 -9.55
CA ASP A 256 5.43 -5.23 -9.53
C ASP A 256 4.07 -5.60 -8.92
N GLU A 257 3.87 -5.26 -7.65
CA GLU A 257 2.62 -5.51 -6.91
C GLU A 257 1.87 -4.19 -6.67
N PRO A 258 0.66 -3.98 -7.25
CA PRO A 258 -0.13 -2.79 -6.98
C PRO A 258 -0.69 -2.84 -5.55
N GLU A 259 -0.87 -1.69 -4.89
CA GLU A 259 -1.39 -1.64 -3.50
C GLU A 259 -2.41 -0.53 -3.27
N GLY A 260 -2.02 0.73 -3.54
CA GLY A 260 -2.83 1.92 -3.25
C GLY A 260 -3.04 2.81 -4.46
N ILE A 261 -4.28 3.16 -4.78
CA ILE A 261 -4.63 3.93 -5.98
C ILE A 261 -4.87 5.41 -5.69
N PHE A 262 -4.45 6.29 -6.60
CA PHE A 262 -4.72 7.72 -6.49
C PHE A 262 -6.19 8.03 -6.78
N PRO A 263 -6.81 9.01 -6.07
CA PRO A 263 -8.24 9.31 -6.19
C PRO A 263 -8.66 9.83 -7.57
N ASP A 264 -7.70 10.29 -8.38
CA ASP A 264 -7.94 10.71 -9.77
C ASP A 264 -7.94 9.56 -10.78
N GLY A 265 -7.62 8.33 -10.34
CA GLY A 265 -7.61 7.13 -11.18
C GLY A 265 -6.48 7.05 -12.19
N ARG A 266 -5.51 7.97 -12.14
CA ARG A 266 -4.43 8.02 -13.15
C ARG A 266 -3.20 7.24 -12.75
N PHE A 267 -3.01 7.00 -11.45
CA PHE A 267 -1.83 6.34 -10.92
C PHE A 267 -2.19 5.33 -9.84
N THR A 268 -1.40 4.28 -9.74
CA THR A 268 -1.37 3.37 -8.59
C THR A 268 0.02 3.38 -7.96
N LEU A 269 0.09 3.05 -6.69
CA LEU A 269 1.32 2.73 -5.99
C LEU A 269 1.64 1.25 -6.17
N VAL A 270 2.93 0.97 -6.29
CA VAL A 270 3.46 -0.36 -6.59
C VAL A 270 4.62 -0.66 -5.66
N GLU A 271 4.61 -1.81 -5.01
CA GLU A 271 5.82 -2.41 -4.44
C GLU A 271 6.66 -2.96 -5.59
N CYS A 272 7.81 -2.34 -5.84
CA CYS A 272 8.61 -2.62 -7.01
C CYS A 272 10.11 -2.71 -6.72
N ASP A 273 10.76 -3.69 -7.34
CA ASP A 273 12.19 -3.99 -7.17
C ASP A 273 13.05 -3.52 -8.36
N LYS A 274 12.49 -2.74 -9.28
CA LYS A 274 13.13 -2.29 -10.53
C LYS A 274 14.56 -1.78 -10.38
N GLN A 275 14.85 -1.11 -9.26
CA GLN A 275 16.16 -0.55 -8.92
C GLN A 275 17.25 -1.62 -8.70
N ASN A 276 16.89 -2.84 -8.32
CA ASN A 276 17.86 -3.85 -7.87
C ASN A 276 17.60 -5.27 -8.40
N LYS A 277 16.40 -5.60 -8.88
CA LYS A 277 16.01 -6.90 -9.45
C LYS A 277 16.17 -8.09 -8.50
N LYS A 278 15.95 -7.86 -7.19
CA LYS A 278 16.14 -8.89 -6.15
C LYS A 278 14.83 -9.49 -5.62
N GLY A 279 13.69 -9.14 -6.22
CA GLY A 279 12.35 -9.61 -5.87
C GLY A 279 11.70 -8.88 -4.69
N SER A 280 10.56 -9.40 -4.25
CA SER A 280 9.66 -8.82 -3.23
C SER A 280 10.30 -8.51 -1.87
N SER A 281 11.44 -9.13 -1.56
CA SER A 281 12.22 -8.83 -0.35
C SER A 281 13.01 -7.53 -0.41
N TYR A 282 13.09 -6.86 -1.57
CA TYR A 282 13.94 -5.69 -1.79
C TYR A 282 13.21 -4.57 -2.52
N VAL A 283 11.90 -4.48 -2.31
CA VAL A 283 11.04 -3.48 -2.94
C VAL A 283 11.20 -2.09 -2.34
N ASP A 284 10.95 -1.10 -3.17
CA ASP A 284 10.56 0.23 -2.73
C ASP A 284 9.19 0.57 -3.31
N LEU A 285 8.68 1.74 -2.96
CA LEU A 285 7.39 2.22 -3.41
C LEU A 285 7.58 3.06 -4.66
N TRP A 286 6.81 2.72 -5.68
CA TRP A 286 6.81 3.38 -6.97
C TRP A 286 5.41 3.87 -7.31
N LYS A 287 5.33 4.92 -8.11
CA LYS A 287 4.10 5.46 -8.67
C LYS A 287 4.02 5.07 -10.14
N LEU A 288 3.09 4.20 -10.49
CA LEU A 288 2.84 3.71 -11.85
C LEU A 288 1.64 4.42 -12.46
N ARG A 289 1.77 4.87 -13.72
CA ARG A 289 0.64 5.44 -14.47
C ARG A 289 -0.21 4.34 -15.10
N LEU A 290 -1.53 4.47 -14.98
CA LEU A 290 -2.50 3.45 -15.42
C LEU A 290 -2.89 3.55 -16.90
N ASP A 291 -2.19 4.35 -17.71
CA ASP A 291 -2.47 4.53 -19.13
C ASP A 291 -1.78 3.51 -20.05
N GLY A 292 -1.06 2.53 -19.47
CA GLY A 292 -0.28 1.53 -20.22
C GLY A 292 0.98 2.09 -20.90
N GLY A 293 1.34 3.36 -20.66
CA GLY A 293 2.52 4.00 -21.26
C GLY A 293 3.83 3.70 -20.55
N GLY A 294 3.83 2.87 -19.51
CA GLY A 294 5.03 2.42 -18.78
C GLY A 294 5.70 3.48 -17.90
N TYR A 295 5.04 4.62 -17.63
CA TYR A 295 5.61 5.62 -16.74
C TYR A 295 5.60 5.16 -15.29
N VAL A 296 6.78 5.19 -14.67
CA VAL A 296 7.00 4.88 -13.26
C VAL A 296 7.89 5.93 -12.60
N GLU A 297 7.62 6.26 -11.33
CA GLU A 297 8.46 7.13 -10.49
C GLU A 297 8.76 6.44 -9.16
N ARG A 298 10.04 6.28 -8.81
CA ARG A 298 10.45 5.78 -7.48
C ARG A 298 10.17 6.85 -6.43
N LEU A 299 9.43 6.51 -5.38
CA LEU A 299 9.07 7.41 -4.29
C LEU A 299 9.97 7.22 -3.07
N THR A 300 10.27 5.98 -2.72
CA THR A 300 11.07 5.63 -1.54
C THR A 300 12.39 4.93 -1.90
N TYR A 301 13.32 4.93 -0.95
CA TYR A 301 14.69 4.46 -1.12
C TYR A 301 15.14 3.59 0.06
N PHE A 302 14.20 2.92 0.74
CA PHE A 302 14.48 2.11 1.91
C PHE A 302 15.31 0.89 1.54
N SER A 303 15.14 0.32 0.34
CA SER A 303 15.93 -0.82 -0.12
C SER A 303 17.39 -0.48 -0.48
N ASP A 304 17.75 0.81 -0.55
CA ASP A 304 19.15 1.23 -0.70
C ASP A 304 19.95 1.00 0.59
N TYR A 305 19.26 0.82 1.73
CA TYR A 305 19.85 0.47 3.02
C TYR A 305 19.85 -1.06 3.19
N PRO A 306 21.02 -1.71 3.37
CA PRO A 306 21.09 -3.16 3.48
C PRO A 306 20.15 -3.73 4.54
N GLY A 307 19.27 -4.64 4.14
CA GLY A 307 18.34 -5.33 5.04
C GLY A 307 16.97 -4.67 5.19
N TYR A 308 16.72 -3.52 4.55
CA TYR A 308 15.45 -2.80 4.62
C TYR A 308 14.67 -2.84 3.31
N LYS A 309 13.37 -2.56 3.41
CA LYS A 309 12.44 -2.30 2.30
C LYS A 309 11.32 -1.40 2.80
N SER A 310 10.52 -0.86 1.88
CA SER A 310 9.27 -0.15 2.23
C SER A 310 8.11 -0.77 1.45
N SER A 311 6.96 -0.92 2.11
CA SER A 311 5.86 -1.74 1.60
C SER A 311 4.49 -1.19 2.03
N ASN A 312 3.44 -1.82 1.50
CA ASN A 312 2.01 -1.68 1.79
C ASN A 312 1.54 -0.23 1.83
N PRO A 313 1.74 0.52 0.72
CA PRO A 313 1.39 1.92 0.71
C PRO A 313 -0.08 2.16 0.35
N VAL A 314 -0.64 3.23 0.89
CA VAL A 314 -2.00 3.69 0.61
C VAL A 314 -2.01 5.21 0.43
N VAL A 315 -2.92 5.72 -0.39
CA VAL A 315 -3.03 7.15 -0.72
C VAL A 315 -4.26 7.75 -0.01
N SER A 316 -4.14 8.97 0.50
CA SER A 316 -5.27 9.72 1.08
C SER A 316 -6.31 10.08 0.00
N ASP A 317 -7.58 10.25 0.38
CA ASP A 317 -8.67 10.55 -0.57
C ASP A 317 -8.50 11.89 -1.30
N ASP A 318 -7.68 12.82 -0.77
CA ASP A 318 -7.29 14.07 -1.44
C ASP A 318 -6.08 13.93 -2.38
N GLY A 319 -5.41 12.77 -2.37
CA GLY A 319 -4.25 12.47 -3.20
C GLY A 319 -2.97 13.18 -2.80
N LEU A 320 -2.94 13.83 -1.62
CA LEU A 320 -1.82 14.66 -1.17
C LEU A 320 -0.80 13.88 -0.33
N PHE A 321 -1.22 12.79 0.30
CA PHE A 321 -0.38 12.01 1.21
C PHE A 321 -0.40 10.53 0.84
N MET A 322 0.74 9.88 1.07
CA MET A 322 0.87 8.43 1.06
C MET A 322 1.23 7.97 2.48
N ALA A 323 0.50 7.00 3.02
CA ALA A 323 0.94 6.26 4.20
C ALA A 323 1.60 4.96 3.75
N PHE A 324 2.64 4.53 4.45
CA PHE A 324 3.35 3.29 4.14
C PHE A 324 4.09 2.76 5.37
N GLN A 325 4.65 1.56 5.28
CA GLN A 325 5.44 0.97 6.36
C GLN A 325 6.92 0.80 6.00
N MET A 326 7.77 0.82 7.03
CA MET A 326 9.11 0.24 6.94
C MET A 326 9.03 -1.28 7.21
N ALA A 327 9.76 -2.07 6.44
CA ALA A 327 9.90 -3.51 6.63
C ALA A 327 11.37 -3.94 6.48
N LYS A 328 11.71 -5.18 6.85
CA LYS A 328 13.04 -5.75 6.59
C LYS A 328 12.97 -6.79 5.49
N SER A 329 14.09 -6.96 4.79
CA SER A 329 14.16 -7.85 3.63
C SER A 329 13.99 -9.33 3.97
N LYS A 330 14.28 -9.70 5.23
CA LYS A 330 14.16 -11.08 5.73
C LYS A 330 12.77 -11.42 6.28
N ASP A 331 11.89 -10.43 6.42
CA ASP A 331 10.56 -10.67 6.98
C ASP A 331 9.58 -11.16 5.91
N PRO A 332 8.58 -11.97 6.31
CA PRO A 332 7.46 -12.31 5.44
C PRO A 332 6.75 -11.07 4.87
N ALA A 333 6.06 -11.26 3.74
CA ALA A 333 5.31 -10.19 3.08
C ALA A 333 4.27 -9.54 4.03
N GLY A 334 4.21 -8.21 3.97
CA GLY A 334 3.34 -7.35 4.77
C GLY A 334 3.72 -7.14 6.24
N VAL A 335 4.80 -7.75 6.75
CA VAL A 335 5.33 -7.41 8.09
C VAL A 335 5.87 -5.98 8.12
N GLY A 336 5.51 -5.19 9.13
CA GLY A 336 5.90 -3.78 9.25
C GLY A 336 6.42 -3.37 10.63
N TYR A 337 7.19 -2.29 10.67
CA TYR A 337 7.81 -1.73 11.88
C TYR A 337 7.44 -0.26 12.10
N GLY A 338 6.18 0.07 11.86
CA GLY A 338 5.67 1.42 12.00
C GLY A 338 5.26 2.06 10.70
N ILE A 339 4.35 3.01 10.83
CA ILE A 339 3.73 3.73 9.74
C ILE A 339 4.40 5.08 9.56
N PHE A 340 4.61 5.44 8.30
CA PHE A 340 5.21 6.67 7.83
C PHE A 340 4.24 7.39 6.91
N ILE A 341 4.34 8.73 6.87
CA ILE A 341 3.60 9.58 5.97
C ILE A 341 4.57 10.27 5.04
N TYR A 342 4.31 10.16 3.75
CA TYR A 342 4.98 10.86 2.66
C TYR A 342 4.05 11.98 2.16
N ASP A 343 4.54 13.22 2.19
CA ASP A 343 3.87 14.39 1.62
C ASP A 343 4.25 14.55 0.14
N LEU A 344 3.30 14.24 -0.76
CA LEU A 344 3.51 14.28 -2.20
C LEU A 344 3.69 15.71 -2.74
N THR A 345 3.10 16.69 -2.07
CA THR A 345 3.19 18.11 -2.45
C THR A 345 4.55 18.69 -2.07
N MET A 346 5.00 18.40 -0.86
CA MET A 346 6.31 18.81 -0.37
C MET A 346 7.40 18.13 -1.20
N ALA A 347 7.31 16.82 -1.45
CA ALA A 347 8.28 16.13 -2.30
C ALA A 347 8.41 16.75 -3.70
N LYS A 348 7.29 17.10 -4.33
CA LYS A 348 7.29 17.76 -5.65
C LYS A 348 7.97 19.13 -5.62
N THR A 349 7.86 19.85 -4.50
CA THR A 349 8.53 21.15 -4.32
C THR A 349 10.04 20.99 -4.16
N TYR A 350 10.49 19.98 -3.41
CA TYR A 350 11.92 19.73 -3.19
C TYR A 350 12.63 19.05 -4.37
N LYS A 351 11.92 18.28 -5.20
CA LYS A 351 12.49 17.60 -6.38
C LYS A 351 12.53 18.48 -7.64
N ARG A 352 11.95 19.69 -7.60
CA ARG A 352 12.03 20.71 -8.66
C ARG A 352 13.20 21.62 -8.41
#